data_AF-A0A3C0GT60-F1
#
_entry.id   AF-A0A3C0GT60-F1
#
_cell.length_a   1.000
_cell.length_b   1.000
_cell.length_c   1.000
_cell.angle_alpha   90.00
_cell.angle_beta   90.00
_cell.angle_gamma   90.00
#
_symmetry.space_group_name_H-M   'P 1'
#
loop_
_entity.id
_entity.type
_entity.pdbx_description
1 polymer ?
#
loop_
_entity_poly.entity_id
_entity_poly.type
_entity_poly.pdbx_seq_one_letter_code
_entity_poly.pdbx_strand_id
1 'polypeptide(L)'
;DGRIKTRSPGGREVEMRLSTMPTAFGEKCVMRIFDPDAAFKSIDQLGFSPQEAAGWSALVERPHGIVLVTGPTGSGKTTTLYSTLKRLATPDVNVCTVEDPIEMIAPEFNQMQVQTNIDLDFASGVRTLLRQDPDIIMIGEIRDLETAQMAVQASLTGHLVLSTLHTNDAPSAITRLLDLGVPHYLLASTLNGILAQRLVRTLCPHCKVPRPLSAAQWAVLADADEALPQASTPYAPVGCIDCRRTGYMGRVGLYELLPLGSRLRGLIRADMDLAAFSRAARAEGLRTLRRAGLEKVAAGLTTIEEVLSVLPPPDEFRPVPDS
;
A
#
# COMPACT_ATOMS: atom_id res chain seq x y z
N ASP A 1 22.34 -16.67 2.39
CA ASP A 1 21.80 -15.47 3.04
C ASP A 1 22.03 -15.53 4.55
N GLY A 2 22.10 -14.39 5.23
CA GLY A 2 22.32 -14.32 6.68
C GLY A 2 21.68 -13.09 7.33
N ARG A 3 21.47 -13.14 8.65
CA ARG A 3 20.96 -12.03 9.47
C ARG A 3 22.00 -11.66 10.53
N ILE A 4 22.25 -10.35 10.70
CA ILE A 4 23.13 -9.81 11.74
C ILE A 4 22.36 -8.79 12.55
N LYS A 5 22.25 -8.99 13.86
CA LYS A 5 21.80 -7.94 14.80
C LYS A 5 23.04 -7.25 15.36
N THR A 6 23.07 -5.92 15.25
CA THR A 6 24.18 -5.11 15.75
C THR A 6 23.68 -3.81 16.35
N ARG A 7 24.59 -3.00 16.89
CA ARG A 7 24.31 -1.63 17.32
C ARG A 7 24.99 -0.64 16.38
N SER A 8 24.25 0.39 15.99
CA SER A 8 24.79 1.56 15.31
C SER A 8 25.83 2.28 16.20
N PRO A 9 26.69 3.16 15.63
CA PRO A 9 27.61 3.97 16.43
C PRO A 9 26.92 4.83 17.51
N GLY A 10 25.63 5.16 17.32
CA GLY A 10 24.79 5.86 18.30
C GLY A 10 24.10 4.95 19.32
N GLY A 11 24.47 3.67 19.41
CA GLY A 11 23.94 2.70 20.37
C GLY A 11 22.60 2.06 20.01
N ARG A 12 21.94 2.48 18.92
CA ARG A 12 20.65 1.94 18.49
C ARG A 12 20.79 0.55 17.88
N GLU A 13 19.85 -0.35 18.15
CA GLU A 13 19.81 -1.66 17.52
C GLU A 13 19.46 -1.58 16.04
N VAL A 14 20.17 -2.35 15.23
CA VAL A 14 19.98 -2.41 13.78
C VAL A 14 20.07 -3.87 13.36
N GLU A 15 19.11 -4.33 12.56
CA GLU A 15 19.18 -5.64 11.91
C GLU A 15 19.62 -5.47 10.45
N MET A 16 20.54 -6.32 10.02
CA MET A 16 21.03 -6.34 8.64
C MET A 16 20.77 -7.71 8.03
N ARG A 17 20.16 -7.72 6.85
CA ARG A 17 20.03 -8.93 6.01
C ARG A 17 21.07 -8.88 4.92
N LEU A 18 21.86 -9.94 4.82
CA LEU A 18 22.94 -10.09 3.85
C LEU A 18 22.58 -11.17 2.85
N SER A 19 22.74 -10.85 1.57
CA SER A 19 22.63 -11.78 0.47
C SER A 19 23.91 -11.72 -0.35
N THR A 20 24.59 -12.85 -0.47
CA THR A 20 25.77 -13.01 -1.32
C THR A 20 25.41 -13.88 -2.52
N MET A 21 25.90 -13.51 -3.69
CA MET A 21 25.66 -14.25 -4.93
C MET A 21 26.96 -14.32 -5.75
N PRO A 22 27.34 -15.51 -6.25
CA PRO A 22 28.49 -15.61 -7.14
C PRO A 22 28.21 -14.87 -8.46
N THR A 23 29.22 -14.22 -8.99
CA THR A 23 29.22 -13.52 -10.28
C THR A 23 30.49 -13.89 -11.05
N ALA A 24 30.53 -13.60 -12.35
CA ALA A 24 31.70 -13.89 -13.18
C ALA A 24 33.02 -13.25 -12.67
N PHE A 25 32.93 -12.19 -11.86
CA PHE A 25 34.08 -11.41 -11.39
C PHE A 25 34.26 -11.45 -9.87
N GLY A 26 33.67 -12.45 -9.19
CA GLY A 26 33.71 -12.59 -7.73
C GLY A 26 32.31 -12.63 -7.12
N GLU A 27 32.15 -12.23 -5.86
CA GLU A 27 30.85 -12.26 -5.17
C GLU A 27 30.21 -10.87 -5.10
N LYS A 28 28.91 -10.80 -5.40
CA LYS A 28 28.08 -9.63 -5.12
C LYS A 28 27.49 -9.79 -3.74
N CYS A 29 27.71 -8.82 -2.85
CA CYS A 29 27.02 -8.74 -1.56
C CYS A 29 26.01 -7.59 -1.58
N VAL A 30 24.77 -7.87 -1.16
CA VAL A 30 23.74 -6.86 -0.89
C VAL A 30 23.43 -6.90 0.60
N MET A 31 23.54 -5.75 1.25
CA MET A 31 23.15 -5.56 2.64
C MET A 31 21.92 -4.66 2.73
N ARG A 32 20.83 -5.19 3.27
CA ARG A 32 19.61 -4.42 3.56
C ARG A 32 19.59 -4.12 5.06
N ILE A 33 19.60 -2.83 5.38
CA ILE A 33 19.59 -2.32 6.76
C ILE A 33 18.14 -2.11 7.19
N PHE A 34 17.78 -2.66 8.34
CA PHE A 34 16.49 -2.51 8.99
C PHE A 34 16.70 -1.76 10.31
N ASP A 35 16.09 -0.58 10.39
CA ASP A 35 16.05 0.24 11.59
C ASP A 35 14.65 0.08 12.23
N PRO A 36 14.54 -0.55 13.41
CA PRO A 36 13.29 -0.76 14.12
C PRO A 36 12.51 0.53 14.36
N ASP A 37 13.22 1.61 14.72
CA ASP A 37 12.61 2.89 15.07
C ASP A 37 12.15 3.67 13.82
N ALA A 38 12.82 3.47 12.68
CA ALA A 38 12.46 4.13 11.43
C ALA A 38 11.25 3.47 10.71
N ALA A 39 10.89 2.24 11.08
CA ALA A 39 9.82 1.50 10.43
C ALA A 39 8.43 1.81 11.00
N PHE A 40 8.34 2.18 12.27
CA PHE A 40 7.07 2.53 12.89
C PHE A 40 6.77 4.02 12.72
N LYS A 41 5.73 4.29 11.94
CA LYS A 41 5.14 5.61 11.82
C LYS A 41 3.78 5.60 12.51
N SER A 42 3.43 6.66 13.24
CA SER A 42 2.03 6.83 13.62
C SER A 42 1.18 6.96 12.35
N ILE A 43 -0.13 6.70 12.45
CA ILE A 43 -1.04 6.86 11.30
C ILE A 43 -0.96 8.30 10.76
N ASP A 44 -0.80 9.30 11.63
CA ASP A 44 -0.62 10.71 11.24
C ASP A 44 0.66 10.92 10.42
N GLN A 45 1.70 10.12 10.66
CA GLN A 45 2.97 10.18 9.95
C GLN A 45 2.98 9.38 8.64
N LEU A 46 1.94 8.59 8.35
CA LEU A 46 1.80 7.90 7.05
C LEU A 46 1.55 8.90 5.91
N GLY A 47 0.96 10.06 6.22
CA GLY A 47 0.72 11.12 5.25
C GLY A 47 -0.65 11.05 4.57
N PHE A 48 -1.59 10.34 5.20
CA PHE A 48 -3.02 10.43 4.88
C PHE A 48 -3.50 11.88 5.03
N SER A 49 -4.36 12.30 4.11
CA SER A 49 -5.25 13.44 4.33
C SER A 49 -6.28 13.12 5.43
N PRO A 50 -6.90 14.12 6.07
CA PRO A 50 -7.91 13.89 7.10
C PRO A 50 -9.06 12.98 6.63
N GLN A 51 -9.48 13.11 5.37
CA GLN A 51 -10.52 12.27 4.77
C GLN A 51 -10.05 10.82 4.59
N GLU A 52 -8.82 10.60 4.11
CA GLU A 52 -8.25 9.26 3.96
C GLU A 52 -8.05 8.58 5.32
N ALA A 53 -7.57 9.32 6.33
CA ALA A 53 -7.36 8.80 7.67
C ALA A 53 -8.69 8.36 8.33
N ALA A 54 -9.74 9.17 8.17
CA ALA A 54 -11.08 8.84 8.65
C ALA A 54 -11.65 7.61 7.92
N GLY A 55 -11.54 7.56 6.59
CA GLY A 55 -11.99 6.42 5.80
C GLY A 55 -11.23 5.13 6.11
N TRP A 56 -9.90 5.21 6.27
CA TRP A 56 -9.06 4.08 6.64
C TRP A 56 -9.44 3.55 8.03
N SER A 57 -9.57 4.45 9.03
CA SER A 57 -10.00 4.07 10.38
C SER A 57 -11.36 3.38 10.35
N ALA A 58 -12.33 3.93 9.60
CA ALA A 58 -13.66 3.34 9.47
C ALA A 58 -13.69 1.94 8.82
N LEU A 59 -12.65 1.55 8.06
CA LEU A 59 -12.53 0.22 7.47
C LEU A 59 -11.88 -0.78 8.43
N VAL A 60 -10.83 -0.35 9.11
CA VAL A 60 -10.01 -1.24 9.96
C VAL A 60 -10.54 -1.37 11.39
N GLU A 61 -11.53 -0.56 11.76
CA GLU A 61 -12.29 -0.70 13.02
C GLU A 61 -13.60 -1.48 12.84
N ARG A 62 -13.85 -2.05 11.65
CA ARG A 62 -14.99 -2.94 11.45
C ARG A 62 -14.76 -4.25 12.20
N PRO A 63 -15.82 -4.86 12.77
CA PRO A 63 -15.70 -6.11 13.51
C PRO A 63 -15.22 -7.27 12.64
N HIS A 64 -15.62 -7.29 11.36
CA HIS A 64 -15.24 -8.34 10.43
C HIS A 64 -15.22 -7.85 8.98
N GLY A 65 -14.65 -8.66 8.09
CA GLY A 65 -14.53 -8.37 6.67
C GLY A 65 -13.08 -8.30 6.21
N ILE A 66 -12.86 -8.19 4.90
CA ILE A 66 -11.51 -8.11 4.30
C ILE A 66 -11.19 -6.66 3.97
N VAL A 67 -10.02 -6.17 4.39
CA VAL A 67 -9.44 -4.91 3.92
C VAL A 67 -8.10 -5.20 3.27
N LEU A 68 -7.93 -4.72 2.04
CA LEU A 68 -6.73 -4.98 1.24
C LEU A 68 -5.87 -3.73 1.13
N VAL A 69 -4.55 -3.88 1.25
CA VAL A 69 -3.58 -2.84 0.90
C VAL A 69 -2.84 -3.28 -0.36
N THR A 70 -2.86 -2.49 -1.42
CA THR A 70 -2.30 -2.87 -2.71
C THR A 70 -1.21 -1.93 -3.20
N GLY A 71 -0.35 -2.47 -4.05
CA GLY A 71 0.72 -1.73 -4.71
C GLY A 71 1.98 -2.58 -4.93
N PRO A 72 2.97 -2.05 -5.67
CA PRO A 72 4.20 -2.76 -5.97
C PRO A 72 5.10 -2.94 -4.73
N THR A 73 6.20 -3.64 -4.92
CA THR A 73 7.26 -3.72 -3.91
C THR A 73 7.77 -2.32 -3.57
N GLY A 74 7.97 -2.04 -2.28
CA GLY A 74 8.46 -0.74 -1.82
C GLY A 74 7.43 0.39 -1.79
N SER A 75 6.14 0.12 -2.03
CA SER A 75 5.07 1.12 -1.90
C SER A 75 4.66 1.41 -0.46
N GLY A 76 5.26 0.76 0.54
CA GLY A 76 4.99 1.01 1.96
C GLY A 76 3.77 0.27 2.54
N LYS A 77 3.26 -0.78 1.87
CA LYS A 77 2.13 -1.59 2.37
C LYS A 77 2.34 -2.12 3.77
N THR A 78 3.49 -2.77 4.00
CA THR A 78 3.87 -3.33 5.31
C THR A 78 3.91 -2.26 6.39
N THR A 79 4.45 -1.07 6.09
CA THR A 79 4.45 0.06 7.02
C THR A 79 3.03 0.46 7.41
N THR A 80 2.14 0.64 6.43
CA THR A 80 0.73 0.99 6.71
C THR A 80 0.02 -0.09 7.53
N LEU A 81 0.23 -1.37 7.20
CA LEU A 81 -0.36 -2.49 7.94
C LEU A 81 0.18 -2.57 9.37
N TYR A 82 1.50 -2.55 9.57
CA TYR A 82 2.11 -2.61 10.91
C TYR A 82 1.69 -1.43 11.78
N SER A 83 1.67 -0.21 11.24
CA SER A 83 1.18 0.98 11.95
C SER A 83 -0.29 0.83 12.37
N THR A 84 -1.10 0.17 11.54
CA THR A 84 -2.52 -0.08 11.82
C THR A 84 -2.68 -1.17 12.88
N LEU A 85 -2.02 -2.32 12.71
CA LEU A 85 -2.07 -3.44 13.64
C LEU A 85 -1.63 -3.04 15.04
N LYS A 86 -0.53 -2.27 15.15
CA LYS A 86 -0.03 -1.78 16.44
C LYS A 86 -1.03 -0.87 17.17
N ARG A 87 -1.86 -0.11 16.44
CA ARG A 87 -2.94 0.70 17.04
C ARG A 87 -4.10 -0.19 17.52
N LEU A 88 -4.44 -1.23 16.76
CA LEU A 88 -5.57 -2.12 17.04
C LEU A 88 -5.26 -3.19 18.09
N ALA A 89 -3.98 -3.57 18.22
CA ALA A 89 -3.49 -4.55 19.17
C ALA A 89 -3.53 -3.97 20.60
N THR A 90 -4.67 -4.15 21.24
CA THR A 90 -4.89 -3.85 22.66
C THR A 90 -4.92 -5.15 23.46
N PRO A 91 -4.80 -5.13 24.79
CA PRO A 91 -4.87 -6.35 25.60
C PRO A 91 -6.15 -7.18 25.41
N ASP A 92 -7.23 -6.55 24.95
CA ASP A 92 -8.54 -7.16 24.71
C ASP A 92 -8.76 -7.59 23.25
N VAL A 93 -7.78 -7.39 22.36
CA VAL A 93 -7.88 -7.70 20.93
C VAL A 93 -6.72 -8.60 20.51
N ASN A 94 -7.01 -9.86 20.21
CA ASN A 94 -6.04 -10.84 19.76
C ASN A 94 -5.71 -10.64 18.27
N VAL A 95 -4.57 -10.02 18.01
CA VAL A 95 -4.06 -9.77 16.65
C VAL A 95 -3.03 -10.84 16.29
N CYS A 96 -3.25 -11.52 15.16
CA CYS A 96 -2.39 -12.59 14.66
C CYS A 96 -1.98 -12.36 13.20
N THR A 97 -0.73 -12.66 12.85
CA THR A 97 -0.21 -12.48 11.48
C THR A 97 0.42 -13.76 10.91
N VAL A 98 0.37 -13.91 9.58
CA VAL A 98 1.15 -14.92 8.82
C VAL A 98 1.97 -14.18 7.76
N GLU A 99 3.30 -14.32 7.80
CA GLU A 99 4.22 -13.47 7.00
C GLU A 99 5.36 -14.27 6.34
N ASP A 100 5.88 -13.80 5.21
CA ASP A 100 6.98 -14.45 4.47
C ASP A 100 8.01 -13.42 3.94
N PRO A 101 9.09 -13.11 4.69
CA PRO A 101 9.31 -13.41 6.11
C PRO A 101 8.66 -12.35 7.02
N ILE A 102 8.74 -12.54 8.34
CA ILE A 102 8.47 -11.45 9.29
C ILE A 102 9.51 -10.34 9.06
N GLU A 103 9.05 -9.15 8.68
CA GLU A 103 9.94 -8.02 8.38
C GLU A 103 10.48 -7.37 9.66
N MET A 104 9.65 -7.31 10.71
CA MET A 104 10.01 -6.74 12.00
C MET A 104 9.25 -7.42 13.13
N ILE A 105 9.90 -7.56 14.28
CA ILE A 105 9.27 -8.09 15.49
C ILE A 105 8.49 -6.96 16.16
N ALA A 106 7.20 -7.18 16.37
CA ALA A 106 6.29 -6.29 17.06
C ALA A 106 5.73 -7.01 18.29
N PRO A 107 6.13 -6.64 19.52
CA PRO A 107 5.68 -7.33 20.73
C PRO A 107 4.18 -7.17 21.00
N GLU A 108 3.52 -6.23 20.33
CA GLU A 108 2.09 -5.96 20.52
C GLU A 108 1.17 -7.04 19.94
N PHE A 109 1.63 -7.87 18.99
CA PHE A 109 0.80 -8.87 18.34
C PHE A 109 1.55 -10.17 18.03
N ASN A 110 0.78 -11.23 17.76
CA ASN A 110 1.32 -12.57 17.52
C ASN A 110 1.73 -12.73 16.05
N GLN A 111 2.99 -13.06 15.79
CA GLN A 111 3.53 -13.16 14.44
C GLN A 111 3.99 -14.58 14.10
N MET A 112 3.42 -15.16 13.04
CA MET A 112 3.84 -16.44 12.49
C MET A 112 4.56 -16.22 11.17
N GLN A 113 5.74 -16.82 11.01
CA GLN A 113 6.44 -16.85 9.72
C GLN A 113 6.08 -18.11 8.95
N VAL A 114 5.92 -18.00 7.64
CA VAL A 114 5.89 -19.13 6.71
C VAL A 114 7.18 -19.96 6.88
N GLN A 115 7.02 -21.27 6.93
CA GLN A 115 8.09 -22.26 7.10
C GLN A 115 7.90 -23.39 6.09
N THR A 116 8.51 -23.24 4.92
CA THR A 116 8.38 -24.19 3.80
C THR A 116 8.96 -25.58 4.11
N ASN A 117 9.88 -25.68 5.07
CA ASN A 117 10.50 -26.95 5.48
C ASN A 117 9.58 -27.86 6.29
N ILE A 118 8.44 -27.36 6.78
CA ILE A 118 7.43 -28.10 7.54
C ILE A 118 6.03 -27.94 6.93
N ASP A 119 5.94 -27.54 5.67
CA ASP A 119 4.69 -27.30 4.94
C ASP A 119 3.73 -26.30 5.64
N LEU A 120 4.31 -25.34 6.36
CA LEU A 120 3.56 -24.24 6.97
C LEU A 120 3.58 -23.03 6.02
N ASP A 121 2.60 -22.97 5.12
CA ASP A 121 2.38 -21.89 4.16
C ASP A 121 1.33 -20.88 4.66
N PHE A 122 0.92 -19.94 3.80
CA PHE A 122 -0.09 -18.93 4.15
C PHE A 122 -1.45 -19.57 4.48
N ALA A 123 -1.92 -20.51 3.67
CA ALA A 123 -3.24 -21.11 3.83
C ALA A 123 -3.31 -22.00 5.08
N SER A 124 -2.31 -22.86 5.30
CA SER A 124 -2.21 -23.68 6.51
C SER A 124 -1.94 -22.84 7.75
N GLY A 125 -1.22 -21.72 7.60
CA GLY A 125 -1.04 -20.71 8.62
C GLY A 125 -2.37 -20.08 9.06
N VAL A 126 -3.18 -19.56 8.15
CA VAL A 126 -4.50 -18.99 8.47
C VAL A 126 -5.40 -20.05 9.11
N ARG A 127 -5.41 -21.27 8.57
CA ARG A 127 -6.15 -22.40 9.15
C ARG A 127 -5.73 -22.69 10.60
N THR A 128 -4.46 -22.47 10.94
CA THR A 128 -3.96 -22.60 12.31
C THR A 128 -4.43 -21.45 13.19
N LEU A 129 -4.34 -20.21 12.69
CA LEU A 129 -4.80 -19.03 13.41
C LEU A 129 -6.30 -19.09 13.75
N LEU A 130 -7.14 -19.66 12.89
CA LEU A 130 -8.58 -19.84 13.17
C LEU A 130 -8.88 -20.71 14.40
N ARG A 131 -7.89 -21.44 14.94
CA ARG A 131 -8.01 -22.19 16.22
C ARG A 131 -7.31 -21.48 17.38
N GLN A 132 -6.92 -20.22 17.21
CA GLN A 132 -6.19 -19.43 18.20
C GLN A 132 -7.03 -18.27 18.74
N ASP A 133 -8.35 -18.30 18.53
CA ASP A 133 -9.28 -17.25 18.97
C ASP A 133 -8.86 -15.81 18.56
N PRO A 134 -8.48 -15.57 17.28
CA PRO A 134 -8.06 -14.24 16.85
C PRO A 134 -9.27 -13.33 16.68
N ASP A 135 -9.10 -12.02 16.90
CA ASP A 135 -10.06 -10.99 16.48
C ASP A 135 -9.68 -10.46 15.09
N ILE A 136 -8.38 -10.28 14.87
CA ILE A 136 -7.80 -9.73 13.63
C ILE A 136 -6.75 -10.67 13.09
N ILE A 137 -6.86 -11.00 11.80
CA ILE A 137 -5.88 -11.82 11.08
C ILE A 137 -5.22 -10.97 9.99
N MET A 138 -3.90 -10.84 10.02
CA MET A 138 -3.13 -10.27 8.91
C MET A 138 -2.46 -11.36 8.09
N ILE A 139 -2.75 -11.41 6.80
CA ILE A 139 -2.12 -12.32 5.84
C ILE A 139 -1.14 -11.47 5.03
N GLY A 140 0.16 -11.78 5.10
CA GLY A 140 1.22 -10.99 4.49
C GLY A 140 0.93 -10.63 3.04
N GLU A 141 0.43 -11.60 2.26
CA GLU A 141 -0.07 -11.38 0.91
C GLU A 141 -0.97 -12.54 0.45
N ILE A 142 -1.83 -12.26 -0.54
CA ILE A 142 -2.63 -13.26 -1.23
C ILE A 142 -2.01 -13.52 -2.62
N ARG A 143 -1.33 -14.65 -2.79
CA ARG A 143 -0.70 -15.02 -4.08
C ARG A 143 -1.56 -15.96 -4.92
N ASP A 144 -2.35 -16.80 -4.25
CA ASP A 144 -3.07 -17.93 -4.83
C ASP A 144 -4.53 -18.01 -4.33
N LEU A 145 -5.29 -18.89 -4.97
CA LEU A 145 -6.71 -19.12 -4.65
C LEU A 145 -6.89 -19.69 -3.24
N GLU A 146 -6.03 -20.59 -2.79
CA GLU A 146 -6.20 -21.24 -1.49
C GLU A 146 -6.10 -20.22 -0.36
N THR A 147 -5.08 -19.36 -0.41
CA THR A 147 -4.89 -18.26 0.54
C THR A 147 -6.06 -17.27 0.48
N ALA A 148 -6.54 -16.95 -0.72
CA ALA A 148 -7.70 -16.07 -0.90
C ALA A 148 -8.98 -16.68 -0.29
N GLN A 149 -9.19 -17.98 -0.47
CA GLN A 149 -10.31 -18.71 0.13
C GLN A 149 -10.21 -18.72 1.65
N MET A 150 -9.01 -18.90 2.22
CA MET A 150 -8.83 -18.81 3.67
C MET A 150 -9.11 -17.42 4.23
N ALA A 151 -8.71 -16.35 3.52
CA ALA A 151 -9.06 -14.97 3.88
C ALA A 151 -10.58 -14.75 3.88
N VAL A 152 -11.28 -15.26 2.86
CA VAL A 152 -12.75 -15.21 2.75
C VAL A 152 -13.42 -16.00 3.86
N GLN A 153 -12.95 -17.23 4.15
CA GLN A 153 -13.51 -18.05 5.23
C GLN A 153 -13.35 -17.38 6.59
N ALA A 154 -12.16 -16.86 6.91
CA ALA A 154 -11.92 -16.12 8.14
C ALA A 154 -12.86 -14.91 8.28
N SER A 155 -13.04 -14.16 7.20
CA SER A 155 -13.97 -13.02 7.16
C SER A 155 -15.43 -13.43 7.39
N LEU A 156 -15.88 -14.53 6.78
CA LEU A 156 -17.24 -15.05 6.96
C LEU A 156 -17.51 -15.58 8.37
N THR A 157 -16.46 -16.03 9.07
CA THR A 157 -16.57 -16.49 10.47
C THR A 157 -16.44 -15.36 11.48
N GLY A 158 -16.45 -14.10 11.05
CA GLY A 158 -16.53 -12.94 11.94
C GLY A 158 -15.20 -12.28 12.27
N HIS A 159 -14.13 -12.55 11.51
CA HIS A 159 -12.82 -11.95 11.73
C HIS A 159 -12.60 -10.73 10.83
N LEU A 160 -11.86 -9.74 11.32
CA LEU A 160 -11.28 -8.72 10.45
C LEU A 160 -10.01 -9.28 9.82
N VAL A 161 -9.96 -9.30 8.49
CA VAL A 161 -8.81 -9.80 7.72
C VAL A 161 -8.13 -8.63 7.02
N LEU A 162 -6.85 -8.41 7.33
CA LEU A 162 -6.00 -7.46 6.62
C LEU A 162 -5.05 -8.24 5.71
N SER A 163 -4.89 -7.82 4.46
CA SER A 163 -3.92 -8.47 3.58
C SER A 163 -3.36 -7.54 2.51
N THR A 164 -2.39 -8.03 1.75
CA THR A 164 -1.83 -7.33 0.61
C THR A 164 -2.04 -8.05 -0.71
N LEU A 165 -2.13 -7.24 -1.78
CA LEU A 165 -2.10 -7.69 -3.17
C LEU A 165 -1.17 -6.80 -3.99
N HIS A 166 -0.71 -7.34 -5.10
CA HIS A 166 0.10 -6.62 -6.07
C HIS A 166 -0.75 -6.18 -7.26
N THR A 167 -1.45 -5.06 -7.11
CA THR A 167 -2.22 -4.42 -8.19
C THR A 167 -1.83 -2.96 -8.40
N ASN A 168 -2.18 -2.44 -9.58
CA ASN A 168 -1.80 -1.09 -9.97
C ASN A 168 -2.68 -0.02 -9.30
N ASP A 169 -3.93 -0.33 -9.05
CA ASP A 169 -4.93 0.53 -8.42
C ASP A 169 -5.84 -0.31 -7.51
N ALA A 170 -6.81 0.36 -6.86
CA ALA A 170 -7.72 -0.29 -5.94
C ALA A 170 -8.75 -1.16 -6.69
N PRO A 171 -9.49 -0.68 -7.73
CA PRO A 171 -10.45 -1.50 -8.46
C PRO A 171 -9.88 -2.81 -9.02
N SER A 172 -8.65 -2.79 -9.54
CA SER A 172 -7.97 -3.97 -10.09
C SER A 172 -7.71 -5.08 -9.05
N ALA A 173 -7.77 -4.77 -7.76
CA ALA A 173 -7.68 -5.80 -6.72
C ALA A 173 -8.88 -6.75 -6.75
N ILE A 174 -10.05 -6.26 -7.14
CA ILE A 174 -11.27 -7.06 -7.26
C ILE A 174 -11.14 -8.02 -8.45
N THR A 175 -10.74 -7.53 -9.62
CA THR A 175 -10.50 -8.39 -10.79
C THR A 175 -9.43 -9.41 -10.51
N ARG A 176 -8.33 -9.02 -9.83
CA ARG A 176 -7.28 -9.97 -9.45
C ARG A 176 -7.81 -11.13 -8.60
N LEU A 177 -8.72 -10.87 -7.65
CA LEU A 177 -9.34 -11.94 -6.86
C LEU A 177 -10.30 -12.81 -7.68
N LEU A 178 -11.04 -12.21 -8.63
CA LEU A 178 -11.87 -12.97 -9.58
C LEU A 178 -11.00 -13.87 -10.47
N ASP A 179 -9.87 -13.37 -10.97
CA ASP A 179 -8.91 -14.10 -11.80
C ASP A 179 -8.25 -15.26 -11.06
N LEU A 180 -8.02 -15.10 -9.75
CA LEU A 180 -7.58 -16.20 -8.88
C LEU A 180 -8.67 -17.29 -8.75
N GLY A 181 -9.94 -16.97 -9.03
CA GLY A 181 -11.07 -17.88 -8.94
C GLY A 181 -11.93 -17.70 -7.70
N VAL A 182 -11.79 -16.57 -6.98
CA VAL A 182 -12.67 -16.28 -5.85
C VAL A 182 -14.07 -15.94 -6.36
N PRO A 183 -15.14 -16.61 -5.90
CA PRO A 183 -16.48 -16.31 -6.35
C PRO A 183 -16.91 -14.87 -6.06
N HIS A 184 -17.42 -14.17 -7.08
CA HIS A 184 -17.82 -12.76 -7.00
C HIS A 184 -18.79 -12.45 -5.85
N TYR A 185 -19.74 -13.34 -5.54
CA TYR A 185 -20.70 -13.15 -4.45
C TYR A 185 -20.04 -13.21 -3.06
N LEU A 186 -18.92 -13.94 -2.92
CA LEU A 186 -18.13 -13.93 -1.70
C LEU A 186 -17.34 -12.63 -1.57
N LEU A 187 -16.78 -12.13 -2.67
CA LEU A 187 -16.12 -10.82 -2.66
C LEU A 187 -17.11 -9.71 -2.30
N ALA A 188 -18.29 -9.73 -2.90
CA ALA A 188 -19.35 -8.75 -2.65
C ALA A 188 -19.86 -8.76 -1.20
N SER A 189 -19.81 -9.92 -0.51
CA SER A 189 -20.21 -10.02 0.90
C SER A 189 -19.07 -9.71 1.87
N THR A 190 -17.85 -10.15 1.58
CA THR A 190 -16.73 -10.10 2.54
C THR A 190 -15.81 -8.89 2.42
N LEU A 191 -15.68 -8.27 1.25
CA LEU A 191 -14.71 -7.20 1.02
C LEU A 191 -15.22 -5.85 1.53
N ASN A 192 -14.56 -5.28 2.53
CA ASN A 192 -14.91 -3.99 3.13
C ASN A 192 -14.34 -2.80 2.36
N GLY A 193 -13.08 -2.92 1.91
CA GLY A 193 -12.37 -1.80 1.31
C GLY A 193 -11.01 -2.20 0.77
N ILE A 194 -10.49 -1.38 -0.13
CA ILE A 194 -9.16 -1.54 -0.72
C ILE A 194 -8.42 -0.20 -0.64
N LEU A 195 -7.17 -0.23 -0.20
CA LEU A 195 -6.26 0.91 -0.19
C LEU A 195 -5.12 0.64 -1.18
N ALA A 196 -5.16 1.28 -2.35
CA ALA A 196 -4.00 1.30 -3.23
C ALA A 196 -3.01 2.37 -2.77
N GLN A 197 -1.72 2.01 -2.77
CA GLN A 197 -0.66 2.84 -2.21
C GLN A 197 0.56 2.94 -3.16
N ARG A 198 1.15 4.14 -3.21
CA ARG A 198 2.48 4.42 -3.79
C ARG A 198 3.29 5.31 -2.84
N LEU A 199 4.60 5.31 -3.00
CA LEU A 199 5.49 6.28 -2.35
C LEU A 199 6.20 7.10 -3.41
N VAL A 200 6.16 8.42 -3.26
CA VAL A 200 6.94 9.35 -4.07
C VAL A 200 7.97 10.04 -3.20
N ARG A 201 9.11 10.43 -3.78
CA ARG A 201 10.12 11.21 -3.06
C ARG A 201 9.59 12.63 -2.81
N THR A 202 9.91 13.16 -1.64
CA THR A 202 9.57 14.55 -1.30
C THR A 202 10.71 15.49 -1.66
N LEU A 203 10.38 16.65 -2.20
CA LEU A 203 11.34 17.70 -2.52
C LEU A 203 12.11 18.13 -1.27
N CYS A 204 13.42 18.31 -1.44
CA CYS A 204 14.27 18.74 -0.33
C CYS A 204 13.85 20.14 0.16
N PRO A 205 13.56 20.33 1.45
CA PRO A 205 13.10 21.61 1.98
C PRO A 205 14.20 22.70 1.92
N HIS A 206 15.47 22.30 1.86
CA HIS A 206 16.61 23.23 1.87
C HIS A 206 16.96 23.79 0.48
N CYS A 207 16.58 23.12 -0.60
CA CYS A 207 17.00 23.51 -1.96
C CYS A 207 15.87 23.56 -2.99
N LYS A 208 14.64 23.20 -2.65
CA LYS A 208 13.53 23.33 -3.60
C LYS A 208 13.30 24.79 -3.97
N VAL A 209 13.03 25.05 -5.24
CA VAL A 209 12.75 26.40 -5.76
C VAL A 209 11.38 26.46 -6.41
N PRO A 210 10.63 27.58 -6.28
CA PRO A 210 9.35 27.73 -6.96
C PRO A 210 9.52 27.56 -8.46
N ARG A 211 8.64 26.77 -9.08
CA ARG A 211 8.62 26.57 -10.54
C ARG A 211 7.16 26.51 -11.00
N PRO A 212 6.61 27.61 -11.54
CA PRO A 212 5.29 27.60 -12.16
C PRO A 212 5.21 26.52 -13.23
N LEU A 213 4.06 25.84 -13.29
CA LEU A 213 3.76 24.81 -14.29
C LEU A 213 2.75 25.36 -15.29
N SER A 214 2.97 25.10 -16.57
CA SER A 214 2.02 25.45 -17.63
C SER A 214 0.76 24.56 -17.58
N ALA A 215 -0.32 25.01 -18.22
CA ALA A 215 -1.54 24.20 -18.34
C ALA A 215 -1.27 22.82 -18.99
N ALA A 216 -0.39 22.77 -19.99
CA ALA A 216 0.01 21.52 -20.63
C ALA A 216 0.73 20.58 -19.66
N GLN A 217 1.59 21.09 -18.76
CA GLN A 217 2.26 20.27 -17.76
C GLN A 217 1.28 19.71 -16.73
N TRP A 218 0.31 20.53 -16.29
CA TRP A 218 -0.77 20.06 -15.41
C TRP A 218 -1.64 18.98 -16.08
N ALA A 219 -1.94 19.14 -17.37
CA ALA A 219 -2.77 18.20 -18.13
C ALA A 219 -2.14 16.79 -18.29
N VAL A 220 -0.81 16.66 -18.15
CA VAL A 220 -0.14 15.35 -18.14
C VAL A 220 -0.58 14.52 -16.93
N LEU A 221 -0.83 15.19 -15.80
CA LEU A 221 -1.21 14.53 -14.56
C LEU A 221 -2.72 14.53 -14.32
N ALA A 222 -3.43 15.58 -14.71
CA ALA A 222 -4.87 15.68 -14.51
C ALA A 222 -5.65 14.70 -15.41
N ASP A 223 -6.74 14.14 -14.87
CA ASP A 223 -7.77 13.51 -15.70
C ASP A 223 -8.58 14.58 -16.46
N ALA A 224 -9.15 14.23 -17.62
CA ALA A 224 -9.73 15.20 -18.55
C ALA A 224 -10.83 16.07 -17.96
N ASP A 225 -11.62 15.53 -17.02
CA ASP A 225 -12.73 16.21 -16.35
C ASP A 225 -12.36 16.74 -14.96
N GLU A 226 -11.08 16.71 -14.61
CA GLU A 226 -10.63 16.99 -13.25
C GLU A 226 -10.15 18.43 -13.06
N ALA A 227 -10.77 19.16 -12.13
CA ALA A 227 -10.38 20.52 -11.79
C ALA A 227 -9.00 20.55 -11.09
N LEU A 228 -8.13 21.45 -11.56
CA LEU A 228 -6.85 21.72 -10.90
C LEU A 228 -7.06 22.38 -9.52
N PRO A 229 -6.15 22.17 -8.56
CA PRO A 229 -6.24 22.81 -7.25
C PRO A 229 -6.12 24.33 -7.39
N GLN A 230 -7.04 25.06 -6.73
CA GLN A 230 -7.14 26.53 -6.84
C GLN A 230 -5.87 27.26 -6.35
N ALA A 231 -5.23 26.74 -5.31
CA ALA A 231 -3.93 27.20 -4.85
C ALA A 231 -2.87 26.16 -5.22
N SER A 232 -1.96 26.52 -6.12
CA SER A 232 -0.83 25.67 -6.47
C SER A 232 0.48 26.45 -6.32
N THR A 233 1.39 25.87 -5.56
CA THR A 233 2.77 26.35 -5.41
C THR A 233 3.70 25.21 -5.82
N PRO A 234 3.81 24.91 -7.13
CA PRO A 234 4.73 23.87 -7.60
C PRO A 234 6.19 24.29 -7.41
N TYR A 235 7.03 23.30 -7.11
CA TYR A 235 8.45 23.47 -6.88
C TYR A 235 9.26 22.49 -7.74
N ALA A 236 10.52 22.83 -7.98
CA ALA A 236 11.49 21.98 -8.67
C ALA A 236 12.64 21.55 -7.75
N PRO A 237 13.23 20.37 -8.01
CA PRO A 237 14.43 19.91 -7.32
C PRO A 237 15.66 20.66 -7.84
N VAL A 238 16.57 21.05 -6.94
CA VAL A 238 17.88 21.64 -7.30
C VAL A 238 19.02 20.72 -6.91
N GLY A 239 19.03 20.29 -5.65
CA GLY A 239 20.11 19.49 -5.08
C GLY A 239 21.07 20.33 -4.25
N CYS A 240 21.20 19.99 -2.97
CA CYS A 240 22.19 20.53 -2.04
C CYS A 240 22.96 19.40 -1.34
N ILE A 241 23.88 19.75 -0.45
CA ILE A 241 24.65 18.77 0.32
C ILE A 241 23.76 17.92 1.23
N ASP A 242 22.71 18.49 1.82
CA ASP A 242 21.83 17.80 2.77
C ASP A 242 21.07 16.65 2.10
N CYS A 243 20.54 16.89 0.90
CA CYS A 243 19.89 15.85 0.10
C CYS A 243 20.88 15.05 -0.76
N ARG A 244 22.19 15.17 -0.53
CA ARG A 244 23.26 14.50 -1.30
C ARG A 244 23.13 14.73 -2.80
N ARG A 245 22.81 15.97 -3.18
CA ARG A 245 22.61 16.46 -4.56
C ARG A 245 21.49 15.78 -5.35
N THR A 246 20.58 15.07 -4.69
CA THR A 246 19.43 14.45 -5.39
C THR A 246 18.27 15.41 -5.65
N GLY A 247 18.15 16.47 -4.86
CA GLY A 247 16.99 17.37 -4.85
C GLY A 247 15.79 16.85 -4.05
N TYR A 248 15.88 15.66 -3.46
CA TYR A 248 14.81 15.02 -2.70
C TYR A 248 15.28 14.57 -1.32
N MET A 249 14.41 14.67 -0.33
CA MET A 249 14.69 14.25 1.04
C MET A 249 13.42 13.74 1.70
N GLY A 250 13.35 12.43 1.92
CA GLY A 250 12.16 11.75 2.44
C GLY A 250 11.22 11.23 1.35
N ARG A 251 10.08 10.68 1.80
CA ARG A 251 9.02 10.11 0.95
C ARG A 251 7.66 10.39 1.57
N VAL A 252 6.64 10.50 0.74
CA VAL A 252 5.22 10.64 1.14
C VAL A 252 4.36 9.64 0.39
N GLY A 253 3.29 9.17 1.03
CA GLY A 253 2.30 8.28 0.44
C GLY A 253 1.37 8.99 -0.54
N LEU A 254 1.05 8.29 -1.63
CA LEU A 254 -0.12 8.53 -2.45
C LEU A 254 -1.11 7.40 -2.18
N TYR A 255 -2.36 7.76 -1.92
CA TYR A 255 -3.39 6.82 -1.49
C TYR A 255 -4.60 6.91 -2.41
N GLU A 256 -5.15 5.76 -2.72
CA GLU A 256 -6.45 5.61 -3.37
C GLU A 256 -7.26 4.65 -2.51
N LEU A 257 -8.13 5.22 -1.69
CA LEU A 257 -8.94 4.50 -0.74
C LEU A 257 -10.33 4.25 -1.33
N LEU A 258 -10.67 2.98 -1.50
CA LEU A 258 -11.93 2.51 -2.08
C LEU A 258 -12.73 1.72 -1.02
N PRO A 259 -13.61 2.38 -0.25
CA PRO A 259 -14.60 1.69 0.57
C PRO A 259 -15.66 1.01 -0.30
N LEU A 260 -16.05 -0.23 0.02
CA LEU A 260 -17.06 -0.98 -0.73
C LEU A 260 -18.45 -0.78 -0.11
N GLY A 261 -19.17 0.22 -0.61
CA GLY A 261 -20.59 0.46 -0.30
C GLY A 261 -21.54 -0.46 -1.08
N SER A 262 -22.84 -0.41 -0.76
CA SER A 262 -23.86 -1.31 -1.34
C SER A 262 -23.96 -1.22 -2.87
N ARG A 263 -23.80 -0.01 -3.43
CA ARG A 263 -23.85 0.20 -4.89
C ARG A 263 -22.69 -0.50 -5.59
N LEU A 264 -21.44 -0.25 -5.18
CA LEU A 264 -20.27 -0.90 -5.74
C LEU A 264 -20.31 -2.43 -5.55
N ARG A 265 -20.76 -2.92 -4.39
CA ARG A 265 -20.95 -4.37 -4.17
C ARG A 265 -21.87 -5.01 -5.20
N GLY A 266 -22.96 -4.33 -5.61
CA GLY A 266 -23.87 -4.81 -6.65
C GLY A 266 -23.28 -4.86 -8.06
N LEU A 267 -22.14 -4.19 -8.29
CA LEU A 267 -21.40 -4.22 -9.55
C LEU A 267 -20.36 -5.34 -9.59
N ILE A 268 -20.04 -5.99 -8.47
CA ILE A 268 -19.11 -7.12 -8.43
C ILE A 268 -19.81 -8.37 -8.97
N ARG A 269 -19.46 -8.74 -10.20
CA ARG A 269 -20.01 -9.88 -10.94
C ARG A 269 -18.88 -10.72 -11.53
N ALA A 270 -19.20 -11.92 -12.00
CA ALA A 270 -18.22 -12.79 -12.66
C ALA A 270 -17.61 -12.14 -13.93
N ASP A 271 -18.41 -11.37 -14.65
CA ASP A 271 -18.09 -10.64 -15.88
C ASP A 271 -17.91 -9.13 -15.64
N MET A 272 -17.40 -8.74 -14.47
CA MET A 272 -17.28 -7.33 -14.08
C MET A 272 -16.45 -6.52 -15.09
N ASP A 273 -17.09 -5.53 -15.72
CA ASP A 273 -16.37 -4.50 -16.48
C ASP A 273 -15.64 -3.55 -15.52
N LEU A 274 -14.32 -3.71 -15.45
CA LEU A 274 -13.44 -2.88 -14.62
C LEU A 274 -13.55 -1.38 -14.93
N ALA A 275 -13.75 -1.01 -16.19
CA ALA A 275 -13.87 0.39 -16.58
C ALA A 275 -15.20 0.98 -16.09
N ALA A 276 -16.30 0.25 -16.23
CA ALA A 276 -17.59 0.66 -15.67
C ALA A 276 -17.56 0.75 -14.14
N PHE A 277 -16.96 -0.25 -13.47
CA PHE A 277 -16.79 -0.23 -12.01
C PHE A 277 -15.97 1.00 -11.57
N SER A 278 -14.86 1.27 -12.24
CA SER A 278 -13.98 2.41 -11.91
C SER A 278 -14.68 3.75 -12.12
N ARG A 279 -15.47 3.91 -13.19
CA ARG A 279 -16.33 5.09 -13.39
C ARG A 279 -17.35 5.23 -12.26
N ALA A 280 -17.99 4.14 -11.85
CA ALA A 280 -18.96 4.15 -10.76
C ALA A 280 -18.32 4.53 -9.42
N ALA A 281 -17.11 4.04 -9.14
CA ALA A 281 -16.34 4.38 -7.95
C ALA A 281 -15.90 5.85 -7.92
N ARG A 282 -15.42 6.39 -9.06
CA ARG A 282 -15.10 7.83 -9.19
C ARG A 282 -16.33 8.71 -8.99
N ALA A 283 -17.49 8.29 -9.53
CA ALA A 283 -18.75 8.99 -9.31
C ALA A 283 -19.22 8.96 -7.84
N GLU A 284 -18.77 7.99 -7.04
CA GLU A 284 -18.98 7.94 -5.58
C GLU A 284 -17.90 8.69 -4.78
N GLY A 285 -16.98 9.38 -5.47
CA GLY A 285 -15.95 10.21 -4.83
C GLY A 285 -14.61 9.49 -4.58
N LEU A 286 -14.33 8.37 -5.25
CA LEU A 286 -13.01 7.75 -5.22
C LEU A 286 -11.95 8.74 -5.69
N ARG A 287 -11.01 9.08 -4.79
CA ARG A 287 -9.82 9.87 -5.12
C ARG A 287 -8.73 8.94 -5.65
N THR A 288 -8.37 9.10 -6.91
CA THR A 288 -7.40 8.21 -7.57
C THR A 288 -5.97 8.48 -7.09
N LEU A 289 -5.06 7.51 -7.29
CA LEU A 289 -3.63 7.71 -7.03
C LEU A 289 -3.07 8.92 -7.82
N ARG A 290 -3.60 9.13 -9.02
CA ARG A 290 -3.25 10.23 -9.91
C ARG A 290 -3.69 11.58 -9.33
N ARG A 291 -4.93 11.68 -8.84
CA ARG A 291 -5.43 12.84 -8.11
C ARG A 291 -4.61 13.10 -6.85
N ALA A 292 -4.35 12.07 -6.04
CA ALA A 292 -3.52 12.21 -4.85
C ALA A 292 -2.13 12.79 -5.21
N GLY A 293 -1.50 12.29 -6.26
CA GLY A 293 -0.23 12.83 -6.77
C GLY A 293 -0.33 14.30 -7.19
N LEU A 294 -1.39 14.66 -7.92
CA LEU A 294 -1.65 16.02 -8.38
C LEU A 294 -1.80 17.02 -7.23
N GLU A 295 -2.49 16.63 -6.16
CA GLU A 295 -2.62 17.45 -4.95
C GLU A 295 -1.27 17.64 -4.23
N LYS A 296 -0.43 16.60 -4.17
CA LYS A 296 0.91 16.70 -3.55
C LYS A 296 1.87 17.56 -4.38
N VAL A 297 1.75 17.56 -5.71
CA VAL A 297 2.50 18.47 -6.60
C VAL A 297 2.05 19.91 -6.40
N ALA A 298 0.73 20.15 -6.35
CA ALA A 298 0.18 21.49 -6.10
C ALA A 298 0.59 22.04 -4.73
N ALA A 299 0.72 21.18 -3.72
CA ALA A 299 1.25 21.53 -2.40
C ALA A 299 2.78 21.72 -2.35
N GLY A 300 3.50 21.53 -3.47
CA GLY A 300 4.95 21.71 -3.52
C GLY A 300 5.74 20.67 -2.73
N LEU A 301 5.17 19.47 -2.56
CA LEU A 301 5.77 18.36 -1.82
C LEU A 301 6.59 17.43 -2.71
N THR A 302 6.17 17.26 -3.96
CA THR A 302 6.82 16.38 -4.95
C THR A 302 6.70 16.99 -6.35
N THR A 303 7.14 16.27 -7.38
CA THR A 303 7.14 16.71 -8.78
C THR A 303 6.23 15.84 -9.65
N ILE A 304 5.87 16.33 -10.84
CA ILE A 304 5.10 15.52 -11.81
C ILE A 304 5.90 14.27 -12.18
N GLU A 305 7.20 14.41 -12.40
CA GLU A 305 8.09 13.33 -12.80
C GLU A 305 8.12 12.20 -11.75
N GLU A 306 8.15 12.55 -10.46
CA GLU A 306 8.07 11.56 -9.39
C GLU A 306 6.73 10.82 -9.38
N VAL A 307 5.63 11.55 -9.52
CA VAL A 307 4.30 10.94 -9.53
C VAL A 307 4.16 9.99 -10.72
N LEU A 308 4.53 10.41 -11.93
CA LEU A 308 4.45 9.56 -13.11
C LEU A 308 5.35 8.32 -13.02
N SER A 309 6.48 8.41 -12.33
CA SER A 309 7.42 7.28 -12.19
C SER A 309 6.85 6.09 -11.39
N VAL A 310 5.81 6.32 -10.59
CA VAL A 310 5.21 5.30 -9.72
C VAL A 310 3.78 4.91 -10.10
N LEU A 311 3.15 5.70 -10.98
CA LEU A 311 1.83 5.40 -11.51
C LEU A 311 1.94 4.52 -12.76
N PRO A 312 0.95 3.64 -13.00
CA PRO A 312 0.84 2.99 -14.30
C PRO A 312 0.70 4.07 -15.40
N PRO A 313 1.19 3.78 -16.63
CA PRO A 313 0.94 4.64 -17.76
C PRO A 313 -0.57 4.83 -17.94
N PRO A 314 -1.03 6.01 -18.41
CA PRO A 314 -2.44 6.21 -18.72
C PRO A 314 -2.88 5.16 -19.75
N ASP A 315 -4.11 4.65 -19.63
CA ASP A 315 -4.70 3.74 -20.62
C ASP A 315 -4.54 4.35 -22.02
N GLU A 316 -3.93 3.60 -22.94
CA GLU A 316 -3.44 4.03 -24.27
C GLU A 316 -4.51 4.57 -25.25
N PHE A 317 -5.74 4.84 -24.82
CA PHE A 317 -6.78 5.45 -25.63
C PHE A 317 -7.06 6.89 -25.18
N ARG A 318 -6.08 7.78 -25.36
CA ARG A 318 -6.36 9.21 -25.51
C ARG A 318 -6.10 9.58 -26.97
N PRO A 319 -7.14 9.78 -27.81
CA PRO A 319 -6.94 10.54 -29.04
C PRO A 319 -6.38 11.91 -28.63
N VAL A 320 -5.21 12.24 -29.14
CA VAL A 320 -4.66 13.60 -29.03
C VAL A 320 -5.68 14.51 -29.71
N PRO A 321 -6.13 15.61 -29.08
CA PRO A 321 -6.97 16.58 -29.78
C PRO A 321 -6.17 17.08 -30.98
N ASP A 322 -6.72 16.89 -32.18
CA ASP A 322 -6.13 17.43 -33.41
C ASP A 322 -5.89 18.94 -33.22
N SER A 323 -4.63 19.34 -33.40
CA SER A 323 -4.18 20.73 -33.40
C SER A 323 -4.73 21.52 -34.57
#